data_AF-A0A1Y5GII5-F1
#
_entry.id   AF-A0A1Y5GII5-F1
#
_cell.length_a   1.000
_cell.length_b   1.000
_cell.length_c   1.000
_cell.angle_alpha   90.00
_cell.angle_beta   90.00
_cell.angle_gamma   90.00
#
_symmetry.space_group_name_H-M   'P 1'
#
loop_
_entity.id
_entity.type
_entity.pdbx_description
1 polymer ?
#
loop_
_entity_poly.entity_id
_entity_poly.type
_entity_poly.pdbx_seq_one_letter_code
_entity_poly.pdbx_strand_id
1 'polypeptide(L)'
;MNNIINHNVKPVTIGGDHFITYLVLKTYAKKYGKGLSLIHFDAHYDTWNDSKGKVDHGTMFNHAVQEGIIDPKSRRNVSIRNVMFTCSSAKKLVKHLLFSILYAC
;
A
#
# COMPACT_ATOMS: atom_id res chain seq x y z
N MET A 1 -4.10 -13.81 -7.16
CA MET A 1 -3.20 -12.73 -7.61
C MET A 1 -1.88 -13.22 -8.23
N ASN A 2 -1.19 -14.23 -7.67
CA ASN A 2 0.11 -14.71 -8.19
C ASN A 2 0.14 -15.03 -9.70
N ASN A 3 -0.91 -15.68 -10.21
CA ASN A 3 -1.00 -16.03 -11.64
C ASN A 3 -0.96 -14.77 -12.53
N ILE A 4 -1.79 -13.76 -12.20
CA ILE A 4 -1.87 -12.50 -12.95
C ILE A 4 -0.52 -11.77 -12.97
N ILE A 5 0.11 -11.61 -11.80
CA ILE A 5 1.33 -10.80 -11.75
C ILE A 5 2.48 -11.44 -12.52
N ASN A 6 2.51 -12.77 -12.67
CA ASN A 6 3.59 -13.48 -13.38
C ASN A 6 3.61 -13.20 -14.88
N HIS A 7 2.48 -12.84 -15.48
CA HIS A 7 2.37 -12.52 -16.92
C HIS A 7 2.90 -11.13 -17.31
N ASN A 8 3.67 -10.47 -16.44
CA ASN A 8 4.25 -9.14 -16.67
C ASN A 8 3.22 -8.05 -17.05
N VAL A 9 2.00 -8.18 -16.54
CA VAL A 9 0.93 -7.19 -16.69
C VAL A 9 0.86 -6.27 -15.47
N LYS A 10 0.29 -5.08 -15.65
CA LYS A 10 0.00 -4.13 -14.56
C LYS A 10 -1.47 -4.27 -14.16
N PRO A 11 -1.81 -5.03 -13.10
CA PRO A 11 -3.19 -5.17 -12.66
C PRO A 11 -3.74 -3.84 -12.16
N VAL A 12 -4.96 -3.54 -12.59
CA VAL A 12 -5.86 -2.59 -11.93
C VAL A 12 -6.80 -3.43 -11.07
N THR A 13 -6.82 -3.18 -9.77
CA THR A 13 -7.67 -3.94 -8.84
C THR A 13 -8.88 -3.09 -8.50
N ILE A 14 -10.07 -3.63 -8.75
CA ILE A 14 -11.33 -3.08 -8.26
C ILE A 14 -11.76 -3.99 -7.13
N GLY A 15 -11.94 -3.44 -5.93
CA GLY A 15 -12.04 -4.22 -4.71
C GLY A 15 -13.24 -3.88 -3.84
N GLY A 16 -13.36 -4.62 -2.74
CA GLY A 16 -14.26 -4.38 -1.61
C GLY A 16 -13.66 -3.38 -0.62
N ASP A 17 -13.69 -3.68 0.69
CA ASP A 17 -13.08 -2.78 1.68
C ASP A 17 -11.55 -2.59 1.46
N HIS A 18 -10.97 -1.58 2.09
CA HIS A 18 -9.59 -1.16 1.86
C HIS A 18 -8.54 -2.23 2.19
N PHE A 19 -8.88 -3.25 2.97
CA PHE A 19 -8.00 -4.37 3.32
C PHE A 19 -7.48 -5.14 2.09
N ILE A 20 -8.23 -5.19 0.98
CA ILE A 20 -7.78 -5.90 -0.22
C ILE A 20 -6.42 -5.40 -0.74
N THR A 21 -6.11 -4.11 -0.54
CA THR A 21 -4.82 -3.51 -0.90
C THR A 21 -3.66 -4.24 -0.24
N TYR A 22 -3.82 -4.72 0.99
CA TYR A 22 -2.77 -5.43 1.72
C TYR A 22 -2.37 -6.75 1.04
N LEU A 23 -3.34 -7.52 0.54
CA LEU A 23 -3.08 -8.77 -0.17
C LEU A 23 -2.39 -8.52 -1.52
N VAL A 24 -2.76 -7.45 -2.20
CA VAL A 24 -2.13 -7.02 -3.46
C VAL A 24 -0.67 -6.65 -3.21
N LEU A 25 -0.39 -5.84 -2.18
CA LEU A 25 0.97 -5.47 -1.78
C LEU A 25 1.81 -6.69 -1.40
N LYS A 26 1.27 -7.65 -0.64
CA LYS A 26 1.93 -8.92 -0.31
C LYS A 26 2.32 -9.70 -1.57
N THR A 27 1.43 -9.75 -2.56
CA THR A 27 1.69 -10.45 -3.82
C THR A 27 2.79 -9.74 -4.62
N TYR A 28 2.76 -8.41 -4.70
CA TYR A 28 3.79 -7.63 -5.36
C TYR A 28 5.16 -7.77 -4.70
N ALA A 29 5.22 -7.72 -3.37
CA ALA A 29 6.47 -7.88 -2.63
C ALA A 29 7.11 -9.26 -2.84
N LYS A 30 6.30 -10.32 -3.04
CA LYS A 30 6.81 -11.66 -3.39
C LYS A 30 7.50 -11.71 -4.76
N LYS A 31 7.00 -10.97 -5.76
CA LYS A 31 7.58 -10.98 -7.11
C LYS A 31 8.70 -9.96 -7.30
N TYR A 32 8.51 -8.75 -6.81
CA TYR A 32 9.38 -7.61 -7.09
C TYR A 32 10.32 -7.25 -5.93
N GLY A 33 10.16 -7.91 -4.78
CA GLY A 33 10.91 -7.63 -3.56
C GLY A 33 10.19 -6.67 -2.62
N LYS A 34 10.67 -6.65 -1.37
CA LYS A 34 10.21 -5.76 -0.30
C LYS A 34 10.64 -4.30 -0.53
N GLY A 35 10.07 -3.37 0.23
CA GLY A 35 10.37 -1.94 0.12
C GLY A 35 9.67 -1.26 -1.06
N LEU A 36 8.39 -1.59 -1.27
CA LEU A 36 7.55 -0.96 -2.27
C LEU A 36 7.28 0.50 -1.88
N SER A 37 7.35 1.41 -2.86
CA SER A 37 6.85 2.78 -2.70
C SER A 37 5.33 2.81 -2.86
N LEU A 38 4.66 3.60 -2.03
CA LEU A 38 3.20 3.71 -2.01
C LEU A 38 2.77 5.16 -2.23
N ILE A 39 1.85 5.38 -3.17
CA ILE A 39 1.06 6.60 -3.25
C ILE A 39 -0.36 6.23 -2.87
N HIS A 40 -0.86 6.79 -1.77
CA HIS A 40 -2.14 6.46 -1.18
C HIS A 40 -3.02 7.71 -1.15
N PHE A 41 -4.20 7.61 -1.78
CA PHE A 41 -5.20 8.66 -1.79
C PHE A 41 -6.41 8.15 -1.01
N ASP A 42 -6.63 8.71 0.18
CA ASP A 42 -7.75 8.33 1.05
C ASP A 42 -7.97 9.44 2.08
N ALA A 43 -9.18 9.56 2.61
CA ALA A 43 -9.44 10.43 3.75
C ALA A 43 -8.72 9.94 5.03
N HIS A 44 -8.51 8.62 5.16
CA HIS A 44 -7.90 7.97 6.32
C HIS A 44 -6.46 7.53 6.02
N TYR A 45 -5.63 7.41 7.06
CA TYR A 45 -4.24 6.95 6.87
C TYR A 45 -4.11 5.43 6.83
N ASP A 46 -5.04 4.72 7.47
CA ASP A 46 -5.08 3.26 7.65
C ASP A 46 -3.78 2.66 8.21
N THR A 47 -3.14 3.41 9.12
CA THR A 47 -1.90 3.04 9.82
C THR A 47 -2.09 2.88 11.33
N TRP A 48 -3.29 2.56 11.80
CA TRP A 48 -3.50 2.38 13.23
C TRP A 48 -2.65 1.25 13.79
N ASN A 49 -2.17 1.44 15.01
CA ASN A 49 -1.42 0.43 15.74
C ASN A 49 -2.38 -0.36 16.61
N ASP A 50 -2.79 -1.53 16.15
CA ASP A 50 -3.54 -2.46 16.99
C ASP A 50 -2.56 -3.39 17.72
N SER A 51 -2.44 -3.17 19.03
CA SER A 51 -1.60 -3.95 19.94
C SER A 51 -2.04 -5.41 20.08
N LYS A 52 -3.21 -5.79 19.53
CA LYS A 52 -3.74 -7.16 19.57
C LYS A 52 -3.45 -7.99 18.32
N GLY A 53 -2.65 -7.48 17.38
CA GLY A 53 -2.27 -8.23 16.16
C GLY A 53 -3.42 -8.40 15.15
N LYS A 54 -4.54 -7.70 15.34
CA LYS A 54 -5.62 -7.65 14.37
C LYS A 54 -5.11 -6.95 13.10
N VAL A 55 -5.48 -7.50 11.96
CA VAL A 55 -5.22 -6.87 10.65
C VAL A 55 -6.57 -6.62 9.98
N ASP A 56 -6.88 -5.36 9.76
CA ASP A 56 -8.12 -4.87 9.14
C ASP A 56 -7.85 -3.65 8.25
N HIS A 57 -8.92 -3.07 7.69
CA HIS A 57 -8.86 -1.95 6.75
C HIS A 57 -8.30 -0.65 7.34
N GLY A 58 -8.12 -0.54 8.65
CA GLY A 58 -7.56 0.65 9.32
C GLY A 58 -6.13 0.44 9.85
N THR A 59 -5.63 -0.79 9.83
CA THR A 59 -4.35 -1.18 10.44
C THR A 59 -3.34 -1.75 9.42
N MET A 60 -3.81 -2.16 8.25
CA MET A 60 -3.01 -2.93 7.29
C MET A 60 -1.74 -2.23 6.78
N PHE A 61 -1.71 -0.90 6.65
CA PHE A 61 -0.47 -0.23 6.21
C PHE A 61 0.58 -0.20 7.31
N ASN A 62 0.19 -0.14 8.58
CA ASN A 62 1.14 -0.27 9.68
C ASN A 62 1.80 -1.66 9.67
N HIS A 63 1.00 -2.72 9.50
CA HIS A 63 1.51 -4.09 9.32
C HIS A 63 2.41 -4.21 8.09
N ALA A 64 2.04 -3.61 6.96
CA ALA A 64 2.85 -3.65 5.74
C ALA A 64 4.21 -2.94 5.90
N VAL A 65 4.29 -1.86 6.70
CA VAL A 65 5.55 -1.21 7.04
C VAL A 65 6.37 -2.08 7.98
N GLN A 66 5.75 -2.67 9.02
CA GLN A 66 6.44 -3.56 9.96
C GLN A 66 7.00 -4.82 9.28
N GLU A 67 6.27 -5.38 8.32
CA GLU A 67 6.72 -6.51 7.50
C GLU A 67 7.79 -6.12 6.45
N GLY A 68 8.09 -4.82 6.30
CA GLY A 68 9.00 -4.27 5.31
C GLY A 68 8.46 -4.32 3.87
N ILE A 69 7.17 -4.61 3.68
CA ILE A 69 6.52 -4.62 2.37
C ILE A 69 6.54 -3.21 1.77
N ILE A 70 6.23 -2.21 2.58
CA ILE A 70 6.24 -0.80 2.19
C ILE A 70 7.48 -0.14 2.78
N ASP A 71 8.18 0.65 1.97
CA ASP A 71 9.24 1.51 2.48
C ASP A 71 8.63 2.80 3.05
N PRO A 72 8.73 3.04 4.37
CA PRO A 72 8.16 4.23 4.99
C PRO A 72 8.82 5.53 4.48
N LYS A 73 10.05 5.48 3.94
CA LYS A 73 10.75 6.65 3.39
C LYS A 73 10.31 7.04 1.98
N SER A 74 9.57 6.18 1.29
CA SER A 74 9.07 6.43 -0.07
C SER A 74 7.54 6.31 -0.18
N ARG A 75 6.85 6.37 0.96
CA ARG A 75 5.38 6.43 1.05
C ARG A 75 4.90 7.89 1.05
N ARG A 76 3.83 8.16 0.30
CA ARG A 76 3.09 9.43 0.37
C ARG A 76 1.61 9.15 0.56
N ASN A 77 1.03 9.76 1.58
CA ASN A 77 -0.42 9.77 1.78
C ASN A 77 -0.94 11.16 1.45
N VAL A 78 -1.85 11.21 0.50
CA VAL A 78 -2.53 12.41 0.06
C VAL A 78 -3.98 12.29 0.51
N SER A 79 -4.28 12.87 1.67
CA SER A 79 -5.66 12.94 2.19
C SER A 79 -6.27 14.31 1.92
N ILE A 80 -7.59 14.31 1.72
CA ILE A 80 -8.41 15.53 1.59
C ILE A 80 -8.40 16.31 2.91
N ARG A 81 -8.14 15.64 4.04
CA ARG A 81 -8.18 16.25 5.39
C ARG A 81 -6.80 16.66 5.90
N ASN A 82 -5.72 16.00 5.50
CA ASN A 82 -4.36 16.30 5.94
C ASN A 82 -3.31 15.71 4.98
N VAL A 83 -2.19 16.41 4.79
CA VAL A 83 -1.10 15.90 3.94
C VAL A 83 0.04 15.40 4.83
N MET A 84 0.43 14.13 4.69
CA MET A 84 1.54 13.54 5.44
C MET A 84 2.59 12.97 4.50
N PHE A 85 3.80 13.54 4.58
CA PHE A 85 4.96 13.13 3.81
C PHE A 85 6.04 12.56 4.73
N THR A 86 6.54 11.37 4.41
CA THR A 86 7.79 10.84 4.98
C THR A 86 8.74 10.58 3.81
N CYS A 87 9.64 11.51 3.51
CA CYS A 87 10.53 11.41 2.35
C CYS A 87 11.96 11.87 2.69
N SER A 88 12.95 11.01 2.41
CA SER A 88 14.38 11.40 2.43
C SER A 88 15.06 11.45 1.06
N SER A 89 14.48 10.85 0.00
CA SER A 89 14.95 11.01 -1.40
C SER A 89 14.03 10.30 -2.41
N ALA A 90 13.49 11.07 -3.35
CA ALA A 90 12.66 10.57 -4.45
C ALA A 90 13.52 10.28 -5.70
N LYS A 91 14.11 9.09 -5.81
CA LYS A 91 14.82 8.66 -7.05
C LYS A 91 14.38 7.31 -7.63
N LYS A 92 13.36 6.64 -7.07
CA LYS A 92 12.94 5.29 -7.50
C LYS A 92 11.42 5.13 -7.59
N LEU A 93 10.71 6.20 -7.92
CA LEU A 93 9.30 6.33 -7.53
C LEU A 93 8.27 5.73 -8.51
N VAL A 94 8.66 5.24 -9.69
CA VAL A 94 7.67 4.77 -10.68
C VAL A 94 8.20 3.56 -11.45
N LYS A 95 8.21 2.37 -10.83
CA LYS A 95 8.28 1.11 -11.61
C LYS A 95 7.05 0.22 -11.45
N HIS A 96 6.30 0.33 -10.35
CA HIS A 96 5.14 -0.52 -10.08
C HIS A 96 4.01 0.29 -9.43
N LEU A 97 3.41 1.20 -10.19
CA LEU A 97 2.28 1.99 -9.71
C LEU A 97 1.02 1.11 -9.71
N LEU A 98 0.58 0.73 -8.51
CA LEU A 98 -0.72 0.12 -8.27
C LEU A 98 -1.70 1.27 -8.04
N PHE A 99 -2.58 1.50 -9.01
CA PHE A 99 -3.76 2.34 -8.78
C PHE A 99 -4.85 1.47 -8.16
N SER A 100 -5.05 1.63 -6.87
CA SER A 100 -6.26 1.16 -6.19
C SER A 100 -7.17 2.36 -6.05
N ILE A 101 -8.22 2.45 -6.86
CA ILE A 101 -9.29 3.43 -6.67
C ILE A 101 -10.25 2.77 -5.68
N LEU A 102 -10.21 3.18 -4.42
CA LEU A 102 -11.10 2.67 -3.38
C LEU A 102 -11.87 3.83 -2.76
N TYR A 103 -13.20 3.72 -2.80
CA TYR A 103 -14.09 4.49 -1.94
C TYR A 103 -13.94 3.92 -0.52
N ALA A 104 -13.29 4.65 0.37
CA ALA A 104 -13.37 4.41 1.81
C ALA A 104 -14.53 5.25 2.37
N CYS A 105 -15.49 4.60 3.03
CA CYS A 105 -16.40 5.28 3.96
C CYS A 105 -15.70 5.41 5.32
#